data_AF-A0A4V5N997-F1
#
_entry.id   AF-A0A4V5N997-F1
#
_cell.length_a   1.000
_cell.length_b   1.000
_cell.length_c   1.000
_cell.angle_alpha   90.00
_cell.angle_beta   90.00
_cell.angle_gamma   90.00
#
_symmetry.space_group_name_H-M   'P 1'
#
loop_
_entity.id
_entity.type
_entity.pdbx_description
1 polymer ?
#
loop_
_entity_poly.entity_id
_entity_poly.type
_entity_poly.pdbx_seq_one_letter_code
_entity_poly.pdbx_strand_id
1 'polypeptide(L)'
;MTSAEPSSKSTSSAMLASGQLTNRGAFEVARAIPASGALRRQDSSLSLTIPTAPADSTAASSVLPSISSTATLTVGASGTSVVATSSASGTSPPGSSQNLLIEVGPYSCTPSTDFKLLTTVLSGYLEDTETDLNATTRYLILNLHAAASASDPSGSPQKPATSALPQQGDLISSIISAYNSIYLYTPTELLAERAQLNSTGDSSSSSSYYQQDTAYFTVTVVNDQKTTSDGWPSEGYIELGKAKRLLAGYGTVDPQMTGYNFSGDAAYVFPPGYLQATPQVTTKAGTVTGGCFFQPGVDHISAINSSWSTTTIDATTQQSDILPLVVNLTSCGISAVLNTTLNNTDTAADYTPYQAYAYAANWAWSDGEPRNTSATGSMVSCAALNATSGRWQATDCAQTHYGACRVGHTPYKWQISSQQGHYTNLDDGCPYNTTFAVPRTALENSYLLATWRDYRKITYGESDPMLWLNFNDLSTDACWVRGQNGSCPYLPTKSDAQGGQILVPTVAAIIVFVLAALTIFVKCAANRQSSRSKRRRVDDRWDYEGVPS
;
A
#
# COMPACT_ATOMS: atom_id res chain seq x y z
N MET A 1 -58.33 24.60 10.35
CA MET A 1 -58.64 25.15 9.01
C MET A 1 -57.63 26.24 8.71
N THR A 2 -56.57 25.87 7.98
CA THR A 2 -55.77 26.69 7.05
C THR A 2 -54.67 25.76 6.52
N SER A 3 -54.78 25.45 5.23
CA SER A 3 -53.95 24.52 4.47
C SER A 3 -52.81 25.22 3.73
N ALA A 4 -51.77 24.43 3.44
CA ALA A 4 -50.74 24.52 2.39
C ALA A 4 -49.72 25.68 2.51
N GLU A 5 -48.42 25.50 2.26
CA GLU A 5 -47.77 24.72 1.19
C GLU A 5 -46.32 24.32 1.57
N PRO A 6 -45.73 23.22 1.04
CA PRO A 6 -44.41 22.73 1.44
C PRO A 6 -43.28 23.21 0.50
N SER A 7 -42.17 23.68 1.08
CA SER A 7 -40.96 24.06 0.34
C SER A 7 -40.15 22.82 -0.09
N SER A 8 -39.82 22.78 -1.37
CA SER A 8 -39.09 21.72 -2.08
C SER A 8 -37.73 21.38 -1.47
N LYS A 9 -37.46 20.09 -1.27
CA LYS A 9 -36.11 19.56 -1.02
C LYS A 9 -35.36 19.49 -2.36
N SER A 10 -34.30 20.30 -2.49
CA SER A 10 -33.32 20.20 -3.56
C SER A 10 -32.38 19.03 -3.26
N THR A 11 -32.52 17.94 -4.00
CA THR A 11 -31.57 16.83 -4.04
C THR A 11 -30.39 17.26 -4.91
N SER A 12 -29.33 17.80 -4.30
CA SER A 12 -28.08 18.07 -5.00
C SER A 12 -27.24 16.79 -5.00
N SER A 13 -27.27 16.08 -6.13
CA SER A 13 -26.35 15.00 -6.45
C SER A 13 -24.93 15.54 -6.53
N ALA A 14 -24.06 15.16 -5.60
CA ALA A 14 -22.63 15.42 -5.71
C ALA A 14 -22.04 14.45 -6.74
N MET A 15 -21.80 14.94 -7.96
CA MET A 15 -20.99 14.27 -8.95
C MET A 15 -19.52 14.39 -8.54
N LEU A 16 -18.85 13.25 -8.40
CA LEU A 16 -17.39 13.17 -8.39
C LEU A 16 -16.85 13.79 -9.68
N ALA A 17 -16.02 14.82 -9.54
CA ALA A 17 -15.31 15.42 -10.65
C ALA A 17 -14.24 14.45 -11.16
N SER A 18 -14.62 13.60 -12.11
CA SER A 18 -13.65 12.99 -13.03
C SER A 18 -13.00 14.10 -13.84
N GLY A 19 -11.69 14.29 -13.67
CA GLY A 19 -10.89 15.15 -14.53
C GLY A 19 -10.99 14.67 -15.98
N GLN A 20 -11.84 15.34 -16.77
CA GLN A 20 -11.89 15.18 -18.22
C GLN A 20 -10.68 15.87 -18.84
N LEU A 21 -9.75 15.09 -19.38
CA LEU A 21 -8.94 15.50 -20.52
C LEU A 21 -9.55 14.83 -21.75
N THR A 22 -10.34 15.59 -22.52
CA THR A 22 -10.66 15.22 -23.90
C THR A 22 -10.09 16.29 -24.82
N ASN A 23 -9.33 15.84 -25.81
CA ASN A 23 -9.58 16.31 -27.16
C ASN A 23 -9.42 15.14 -28.15
N ARG A 24 -10.49 14.91 -28.91
CA ARG A 24 -10.65 13.84 -29.90
C ARG A 24 -10.01 14.23 -31.23
N GLY A 25 -9.40 13.25 -31.88
CA GLY A 25 -9.34 13.14 -33.34
C GLY A 25 -9.68 11.71 -33.72
N ALA A 26 -10.86 11.48 -34.29
CA ALA A 26 -11.32 10.17 -34.74
C ALA A 26 -10.75 9.82 -36.12
N PHE A 27 -10.24 8.60 -36.30
CA PHE A 27 -10.34 7.86 -37.57
C PHE A 27 -10.23 6.34 -37.34
N GLU A 28 -11.26 5.66 -37.85
CA GLU A 28 -11.39 4.30 -38.39
C GLU A 28 -10.66 3.05 -37.85
N VAL A 29 -11.48 1.99 -37.85
CA VAL A 29 -11.27 0.59 -37.55
C VAL A 29 -10.11 -0.04 -38.33
N ALA A 30 -9.12 -0.59 -37.63
CA ALA A 30 -8.27 -1.66 -38.14
C ALA A 30 -7.78 -2.59 -37.01
N ARG A 31 -7.97 -3.89 -37.24
CA ARG A 31 -7.60 -5.03 -36.39
C ARG A 31 -6.09 -5.31 -36.52
N ALA A 32 -5.31 -5.32 -35.42
CA ALA A 32 -3.96 -5.94 -35.40
C ALA A 32 -3.41 -6.20 -33.98
N ILE A 33 -3.17 -7.50 -33.70
CA ILE A 33 -1.97 -8.17 -33.10
C ILE A 33 -1.22 -7.48 -31.92
N PRO A 34 -0.90 -8.22 -30.83
CA PRO A 34 -0.26 -7.65 -29.64
C PRO A 34 1.21 -7.29 -29.90
N ALA A 35 1.59 -6.06 -29.52
CA ALA A 35 2.96 -5.58 -29.57
C ALA A 35 3.59 -5.68 -28.17
N SER A 36 4.63 -6.50 -28.11
CA SER A 36 5.58 -6.63 -27.02
C SER A 36 6.38 -5.35 -26.79
N GLY A 37 6.69 -5.04 -25.53
CA GLY A 37 7.93 -4.34 -25.17
C GLY A 37 7.78 -2.99 -24.48
N ALA A 38 7.66 -3.02 -23.15
CA ALA A 38 8.27 -1.98 -22.30
C ALA A 38 9.62 -2.52 -21.78
N LEU A 39 10.67 -1.73 -21.99
CA LEU A 39 12.06 -2.09 -21.74
C LEU A 39 12.34 -2.31 -20.26
N ARG A 40 12.62 -3.58 -19.92
CA ARG A 40 13.37 -3.99 -18.73
C ARG A 40 14.70 -3.22 -18.67
N ARG A 41 14.98 -2.59 -17.53
CA ARG A 41 16.34 -2.21 -17.16
C ARG A 41 17.16 -3.50 -17.04
N GLN A 42 18.14 -3.66 -17.93
CA GLN A 42 19.09 -4.76 -17.89
C GLN A 42 20.05 -4.54 -16.72
N ASP A 43 20.00 -5.40 -15.72
CA ASP A 43 21.15 -5.58 -14.83
C ASP A 43 22.17 -6.48 -15.53
N SER A 44 23.38 -5.94 -15.60
CA SER A 44 24.53 -6.58 -16.22
C SER A 44 24.94 -7.80 -15.40
N SER A 45 24.95 -8.96 -16.06
CA SER A 45 25.58 -10.18 -15.56
C SER A 45 27.09 -9.97 -15.40
N LEU A 46 27.56 -9.82 -14.17
CA LEU A 46 28.97 -10.06 -13.83
C LEU A 46 29.06 -11.40 -13.11
N SER A 47 29.56 -12.40 -13.85
CA SER A 47 30.02 -13.67 -13.32
C SER A 47 31.13 -13.41 -12.29
N LEU A 48 30.87 -13.72 -11.01
CA LEU A 48 31.87 -13.69 -9.96
C LEU A 48 32.20 -15.13 -9.54
N THR A 49 33.42 -15.49 -9.90
CA THR A 49 34.13 -16.72 -9.60
C THR A 49 34.22 -16.95 -8.09
N ILE A 50 33.88 -18.17 -7.66
CA ILE A 50 34.00 -18.67 -6.29
C ILE A 50 35.48 -18.78 -5.90
N PRO A 51 35.93 -18.20 -4.77
CA PRO A 51 37.11 -18.67 -4.07
C PRO A 51 36.72 -19.43 -2.80
N THR A 52 37.08 -20.71 -2.77
CA THR A 52 37.09 -21.59 -1.61
C THR A 52 38.20 -21.24 -0.62
N ALA A 53 37.86 -21.22 0.68
CA ALA A 53 38.63 -21.64 1.88
C ALA A 53 38.61 -20.60 3.03
N PRO A 54 38.86 -21.00 4.30
CA PRO A 54 38.44 -22.20 5.03
C PRO A 54 37.62 -21.84 6.29
N ALA A 55 37.09 -22.88 6.95
CA ALA A 55 36.29 -22.83 8.17
C ALA A 55 37.06 -22.26 9.38
N ASP A 56 36.44 -21.34 10.13
CA ASP A 56 36.44 -21.39 11.60
C ASP A 56 35.34 -20.50 12.24
N SER A 57 34.42 -21.17 12.94
CA SER A 57 33.81 -20.86 14.25
C SER A 57 33.46 -19.40 14.65
N THR A 58 32.16 -19.06 14.67
CA THR A 58 31.33 -18.88 15.90
C THR A 58 29.95 -18.32 15.53
N ALA A 59 28.92 -19.16 15.67
CA ALA A 59 27.52 -18.80 15.44
C ALA A 59 26.93 -18.09 16.67
N ALA A 60 26.35 -16.90 16.46
CA ALA A 60 25.43 -16.28 17.41
C ALA A 60 24.01 -16.36 16.81
N SER A 61 23.25 -17.36 17.26
CA SER A 61 21.80 -17.46 17.05
C SER A 61 21.10 -16.29 17.74
N SER A 62 20.36 -15.48 17.00
CA SER A 62 19.27 -14.67 17.57
C SER A 62 17.95 -15.33 17.20
N VAL A 63 17.33 -15.95 18.21
CA VAL A 63 16.06 -16.67 18.15
C VAL A 63 14.93 -15.65 18.24
N LEU A 64 14.05 -15.62 17.24
CA LEU A 64 12.76 -14.91 17.31
C LEU A 64 11.80 -15.71 18.23
N PRO A 65 11.06 -15.07 19.15
CA PRO A 65 10.17 -15.77 20.07
C PRO A 65 8.92 -16.28 19.35
N SER A 66 8.62 -17.56 19.56
CA SER A 66 7.38 -18.21 19.13
C SER A 66 6.26 -17.96 20.15
N ILE A 67 5.12 -17.45 19.71
CA ILE A 67 3.92 -17.32 20.54
C ILE A 67 2.83 -18.18 19.88
N SER A 68 2.43 -19.26 20.56
CA SER A 68 1.25 -20.06 20.18
C SER A 68 0.01 -19.43 20.79
N SER A 69 -0.99 -19.12 19.97
CA SER A 69 -2.35 -18.83 20.45
C SER A 69 -3.32 -19.80 19.79
N THR A 70 -4.04 -20.53 20.63
CA THR A 70 -5.07 -21.49 20.21
C THR A 70 -6.42 -20.78 20.31
N ALA A 71 -7.06 -20.52 19.16
CA ALA A 71 -8.44 -20.05 19.12
C ALA A 71 -9.33 -21.16 18.56
N THR A 72 -10.33 -21.58 19.34
CA THR A 72 -11.30 -22.61 18.97
C THR A 72 -12.51 -21.91 18.33
N LEU A 73 -12.79 -22.21 17.06
CA LEU A 73 -13.99 -21.71 16.35
C LEU A 73 -15.13 -22.75 16.46
N THR A 74 -16.25 -22.37 17.08
CA THR A 74 -17.51 -23.12 17.05
C THR A 74 -18.42 -22.57 15.95
N VAL A 75 -18.68 -23.38 14.91
CA VAL A 75 -19.61 -23.06 13.82
C VAL A 75 -21.02 -23.53 14.18
N GLY A 76 -21.95 -22.59 14.30
CA GLY A 76 -23.39 -22.86 14.39
C GLY A 76 -23.96 -23.12 13.00
N ALA A 77 -24.39 -24.35 12.73
CA ALA A 77 -25.06 -24.75 11.50
C ALA A 77 -26.58 -24.56 11.62
N SER A 78 -27.19 -23.84 10.68
CA SER A 78 -28.61 -23.97 10.35
C SER A 78 -28.82 -23.54 8.90
N GLY A 79 -29.09 -24.53 8.04
CA GLY A 79 -29.30 -24.35 6.61
C GLY A 79 -29.46 -25.71 5.94
N THR A 80 -30.67 -26.27 6.05
CA THR A 80 -31.09 -27.52 5.40
C THR A 80 -30.96 -27.42 3.88
N SER A 81 -30.19 -28.30 3.26
CA SER A 81 -30.34 -28.60 1.83
C SER A 81 -30.05 -30.07 1.53
N VAL A 82 -30.67 -30.54 0.46
CA VAL A 82 -31.21 -31.88 0.26
C VAL A 82 -30.12 -32.86 -0.22
N VAL A 83 -30.12 -34.06 0.37
CA VAL A 83 -29.25 -35.19 0.00
C VAL A 83 -29.55 -35.65 -1.44
N ALA A 84 -28.55 -35.63 -2.31
CA ALA A 84 -28.53 -36.39 -3.55
C ALA A 84 -27.43 -37.46 -3.45
N THR A 85 -27.85 -38.70 -3.17
CA THR A 85 -27.00 -39.88 -3.19
C THR A 85 -26.71 -40.27 -4.64
N SER A 86 -25.46 -40.17 -5.08
CA SER A 86 -25.03 -40.88 -6.29
C SER A 86 -23.58 -41.36 -6.15
N SER A 87 -23.45 -42.59 -5.67
CA SER A 87 -22.34 -43.47 -5.99
C SER A 87 -22.35 -43.79 -7.49
N ALA A 88 -21.32 -43.41 -8.24
CA ALA A 88 -21.07 -43.98 -9.56
C ALA A 88 -19.58 -43.91 -9.93
N SER A 89 -18.93 -45.08 -9.85
CA SER A 89 -17.77 -45.41 -10.66
C SER A 89 -18.21 -45.43 -12.13
N GLY A 90 -17.59 -44.62 -12.99
CA GLY A 90 -17.94 -44.56 -14.41
C GLY A 90 -16.96 -43.73 -15.22
N THR A 91 -16.35 -44.37 -16.20
CA THR A 91 -15.33 -43.91 -17.14
C THR A 91 -15.75 -42.68 -17.94
N SER A 92 -14.96 -41.60 -17.89
CA SER A 92 -15.18 -40.37 -18.66
C SER A 92 -14.82 -40.54 -20.16
N PRO A 93 -15.59 -39.96 -21.10
CA PRO A 93 -15.17 -39.78 -22.49
C PRO A 93 -14.12 -38.65 -22.61
N PRO A 94 -13.16 -38.72 -23.56
CA PRO A 94 -12.16 -37.69 -23.74
C PRO A 94 -12.73 -36.54 -24.57
N GLY A 95 -12.83 -35.32 -24.02
CA GLY A 95 -13.20 -34.17 -24.87
C GLY A 95 -13.62 -32.84 -24.24
N SER A 96 -13.66 -32.64 -22.92
CA SER A 96 -14.01 -31.33 -22.35
C SER A 96 -13.31 -31.06 -21.02
N SER A 97 -11.99 -30.87 -21.06
CA SER A 97 -11.15 -30.60 -19.90
C SER A 97 -11.09 -29.12 -19.52
N GLN A 98 -12.21 -28.38 -19.57
CA GLN A 98 -12.15 -26.93 -19.31
C GLN A 98 -12.99 -26.39 -18.15
N ASN A 99 -13.85 -27.15 -17.47
CA ASN A 99 -14.49 -26.67 -16.22
C ASN A 99 -15.13 -27.85 -15.48
N LEU A 100 -14.33 -28.75 -14.90
CA LEU A 100 -14.88 -29.82 -14.07
C LEU A 100 -15.06 -29.27 -12.65
N LEU A 101 -16.26 -28.80 -12.34
CA LEU A 101 -16.64 -28.51 -10.96
C LEU A 101 -16.77 -29.84 -10.21
N ILE A 102 -16.08 -29.97 -9.09
CA ILE A 102 -16.02 -31.15 -8.22
C ILE A 102 -16.68 -30.77 -6.90
N GLU A 103 -17.81 -31.39 -6.59
CA GLU A 103 -18.47 -31.21 -5.29
C GLU A 103 -17.81 -32.10 -4.23
N VAL A 104 -17.33 -31.48 -3.15
CA VAL A 104 -16.71 -32.13 -1.99
C VAL A 104 -17.49 -31.72 -0.74
N GLY A 105 -18.58 -32.43 -0.47
CA GLY A 105 -19.52 -32.09 0.59
C GLY A 105 -20.18 -30.74 0.33
N PRO A 106 -20.01 -29.73 1.21
CA PRO A 106 -20.58 -28.40 1.01
C PRO A 106 -19.73 -27.49 0.12
N TYR A 107 -18.59 -27.96 -0.40
CA TYR A 107 -17.65 -27.16 -1.18
C TYR A 107 -17.68 -27.51 -2.66
N SER A 108 -17.67 -26.49 -3.52
CA SER A 108 -17.51 -26.65 -4.96
C SER A 108 -16.07 -26.30 -5.37
N CYS A 109 -15.32 -27.29 -5.83
CA CYS A 109 -13.90 -27.18 -6.15
C CYS A 109 -13.68 -27.23 -7.67
N THR A 110 -12.62 -26.61 -8.18
CA THR A 110 -12.16 -26.81 -9.56
C THR A 110 -10.63 -26.89 -9.59
N PRO A 111 -10.03 -27.74 -10.43
CA PRO A 111 -8.57 -27.79 -10.58
C PRO A 111 -7.93 -26.46 -11.04
N SER A 112 -8.72 -25.55 -11.61
CA SER A 112 -8.26 -24.25 -12.11
C SER A 112 -8.19 -23.16 -11.04
N THR A 113 -8.82 -23.35 -9.89
CA THR A 113 -8.85 -22.36 -8.80
C THR A 113 -7.86 -22.79 -7.73
N ASP A 114 -6.61 -22.43 -7.96
CA ASP A 114 -5.49 -22.69 -7.06
C ASP A 114 -4.83 -21.39 -6.57
N PHE A 115 -3.82 -21.52 -5.71
CA PHE A 115 -3.08 -20.36 -5.20
C PHE A 115 -2.33 -19.60 -6.31
N LYS A 116 -1.96 -20.29 -7.39
CA LYS A 116 -1.27 -19.71 -8.54
C LYS A 116 -2.19 -18.76 -9.33
N LEU A 117 -3.47 -19.10 -9.46
CA LEU A 117 -4.46 -18.19 -10.03
C LEU A 117 -4.54 -16.90 -9.21
N LEU A 118 -4.62 -16.99 -7.88
CA LEU A 118 -4.67 -15.83 -7.00
C LEU A 118 -3.43 -14.93 -7.18
N THR A 119 -2.23 -15.50 -7.18
CA THR A 119 -1.00 -14.70 -7.36
C THR A 119 -0.89 -14.08 -8.75
N THR A 120 -1.45 -14.73 -9.77
CA THR A 120 -1.54 -14.17 -11.13
C THR A 120 -2.52 -13.00 -11.20
N VAL A 121 -3.70 -13.13 -10.59
CA VAL A 121 -4.69 -12.04 -10.51
C VAL A 121 -4.12 -10.84 -9.75
N LEU A 122 -3.44 -11.10 -8.64
CA LEU A 122 -2.78 -10.05 -7.87
C LEU A 122 -1.69 -9.33 -8.67
N SER A 123 -0.90 -10.08 -9.44
CA SER A 123 0.14 -9.52 -10.32
C SER A 123 -0.48 -8.59 -11.38
N GLY A 124 -1.55 -9.03 -12.06
CA GLY A 124 -2.27 -8.20 -13.03
C GLY A 124 -2.85 -6.94 -12.40
N TYR A 125 -3.42 -7.02 -11.20
CA TYR A 125 -3.90 -5.84 -10.48
C TYR A 125 -2.78 -4.85 -10.14
N LEU A 126 -1.62 -5.35 -9.71
CA LEU A 126 -0.47 -4.49 -9.36
C LEU A 126 0.14 -3.83 -10.60
N GLU A 127 0.17 -4.53 -11.74
CA GLU A 127 0.58 -4.01 -13.05
C GLU A 127 -0.39 -2.92 -13.54
N ASP A 128 -1.70 -3.19 -13.51
CA ASP A 128 -2.73 -2.26 -13.99
C ASP A 128 -2.79 -0.95 -13.19
N THR A 129 -2.44 -1.01 -11.90
CA THR A 129 -2.48 0.14 -10.97
C THR A 129 -1.11 0.79 -10.74
N GLU A 130 -0.08 0.43 -11.52
CA GLU A 130 1.30 0.89 -11.26
C GLU A 130 1.47 2.41 -11.38
N THR A 131 0.62 3.07 -12.18
CA THR A 131 0.81 4.48 -12.57
C THR A 131 -0.31 5.41 -12.12
N ASP A 132 -1.23 4.94 -11.28
CA ASP A 132 -2.37 5.72 -10.81
C ASP A 132 -2.37 5.89 -9.28
N LEU A 133 -3.38 6.57 -8.74
CA LEU A 133 -3.53 6.76 -7.30
C LEU A 133 -3.90 5.46 -6.55
N ASN A 134 -4.22 4.38 -7.28
CA ASN A 134 -4.42 3.05 -6.71
C ASN A 134 -3.09 2.31 -6.53
N ALA A 135 -1.94 2.95 -6.83
CA ALA A 135 -0.58 2.47 -6.63
C ALA A 135 -0.18 2.28 -5.15
N THR A 136 -1.01 1.60 -4.35
CA THR A 136 -0.87 1.46 -2.91
C THR A 136 -0.42 0.06 -2.51
N THR A 137 0.12 -0.05 -1.30
CA THR A 137 0.65 -1.27 -0.68
C THR A 137 -0.47 -2.25 -0.36
N ARG A 138 -0.21 -3.53 -0.59
CA ARG A 138 -1.14 -4.63 -0.33
C ARG A 138 -0.50 -5.63 0.63
N TYR A 139 -1.32 -6.12 1.55
CA TYR A 139 -0.95 -7.16 2.50
C TYR A 139 -1.65 -8.46 2.11
N LEU A 140 -0.88 -9.51 1.85
CA LEU A 140 -1.37 -10.87 1.64
C LEU A 140 -1.07 -11.68 2.90
N ILE A 141 -2.10 -11.93 3.70
CA ILE A 141 -1.98 -12.72 4.93
C ILE A 141 -2.61 -14.09 4.72
N LEU A 142 -1.80 -15.13 4.83
CA LEU A 142 -2.18 -16.50 4.51
C LEU A 142 -2.41 -17.30 5.79
N ASN A 143 -3.65 -17.73 5.98
CA ASN A 143 -3.98 -18.72 7.01
C ASN A 143 -3.80 -20.13 6.43
N LEU A 144 -2.97 -20.95 7.06
CA LEU A 144 -2.63 -22.29 6.57
C LEU A 144 -3.46 -23.32 7.30
N HIS A 145 -4.33 -23.99 6.56
CA HIS A 145 -5.20 -25.04 7.08
C HIS A 145 -4.88 -26.37 6.42
N ALA A 146 -5.01 -27.46 7.18
CA ALA A 146 -5.04 -28.79 6.58
C ALA A 146 -6.46 -29.06 6.06
N ALA A 147 -6.57 -29.59 4.85
CA ALA A 147 -7.87 -29.98 4.31
C ALA A 147 -8.39 -31.25 5.02
N ALA A 148 -9.69 -31.31 5.27
CA ALA A 148 -10.37 -32.55 5.66
C ALA A 148 -10.41 -33.54 4.48
N SER A 149 -10.65 -34.82 4.77
CA SER A 149 -10.72 -35.84 3.71
C SER A 149 -11.86 -35.53 2.75
N ALA A 150 -11.68 -35.77 1.45
CA ALA A 150 -12.78 -35.65 0.48
C ALA A 150 -13.95 -36.60 0.80
N SER A 151 -13.70 -37.71 1.52
CA SER A 151 -14.73 -38.64 1.98
C SER A 151 -15.48 -38.17 3.23
N ASP A 152 -14.91 -37.23 3.99
CA ASP A 152 -15.53 -36.62 5.17
C ASP A 152 -15.09 -35.14 5.26
N PRO A 153 -15.63 -34.28 4.37
CA PRO A 153 -15.16 -32.90 4.22
C PRO A 153 -15.60 -31.97 5.35
N SER A 154 -16.55 -32.41 6.18
CA SER A 154 -16.96 -31.76 7.43
C SER A 154 -16.20 -32.30 8.66
N GLY A 155 -15.39 -33.33 8.49
CA GLY A 155 -14.64 -33.97 9.57
C GLY A 155 -13.43 -33.16 10.02
N SER A 156 -12.80 -33.62 11.10
CA SER A 156 -11.55 -33.03 11.60
C SER A 156 -10.40 -33.26 10.61
N PRO A 157 -9.67 -32.21 10.19
CA PRO A 157 -8.53 -32.36 9.29
C PRO A 157 -7.44 -33.25 9.87
N GLN A 158 -6.91 -34.14 9.03
CA GLN A 158 -5.79 -35.00 9.38
C GLN A 158 -4.47 -34.35 8.97
N LYS A 159 -3.39 -34.68 9.69
CA LYS A 159 -2.04 -34.23 9.33
C LYS A 159 -1.66 -34.81 7.96
N PRO A 160 -1.30 -33.98 6.96
CA PRO A 160 -0.84 -34.47 5.68
C PRO A 160 0.42 -35.33 5.81
N ALA A 161 0.55 -36.34 4.96
CA ALA A 161 1.81 -37.08 4.83
C ALA A 161 2.94 -36.14 4.37
N THR A 162 4.18 -36.42 4.77
CA THR A 162 5.34 -35.57 4.41
C THR A 162 5.53 -35.43 2.90
N SER A 163 5.20 -36.47 2.13
CA SER A 163 5.22 -36.45 0.66
C SER A 163 4.11 -35.62 0.02
N ALA A 164 3.05 -35.29 0.76
CA ALA A 164 1.94 -34.47 0.30
C ALA A 164 2.11 -32.98 0.66
N LEU A 165 3.13 -32.64 1.46
CA LEU A 165 3.47 -31.26 1.76
C LEU A 165 4.27 -30.64 0.59
N PRO A 166 4.06 -29.35 0.29
CA PRO A 166 4.77 -28.67 -0.79
C PRO A 166 6.29 -28.80 -0.66
N GLN A 167 6.93 -29.12 -1.79
CA GLN A 167 8.40 -29.16 -1.92
C GLN A 167 8.90 -27.84 -2.52
N GLN A 168 10.22 -27.66 -2.64
CA GLN A 168 10.86 -26.36 -2.91
C GLN A 168 10.22 -25.52 -4.04
N GLY A 169 9.81 -26.13 -5.15
CA GLY A 169 9.15 -25.43 -6.27
C GLY A 169 7.69 -25.02 -6.02
N ASP A 170 7.02 -25.67 -5.06
CA ASP A 170 5.61 -25.49 -4.72
C ASP A 170 5.41 -24.78 -3.38
N LEU A 171 6.51 -24.34 -2.74
CA LEU A 171 6.43 -23.50 -1.56
C LEU A 171 5.67 -22.20 -1.87
N ILE A 172 5.01 -21.66 -0.86
CA ILE A 172 4.22 -20.43 -0.97
C ILE A 172 5.08 -19.27 -1.50
N SER A 173 6.31 -19.10 -0.99
CA SER A 173 7.22 -18.07 -1.48
C SER A 173 7.60 -18.27 -2.95
N SER A 174 7.80 -19.51 -3.39
CA SER A 174 8.10 -19.84 -4.78
C SER A 174 6.95 -19.45 -5.71
N ILE A 175 5.70 -19.73 -5.31
CA ILE A 175 4.52 -19.37 -6.10
C ILE A 175 4.30 -17.85 -6.12
N ILE A 176 4.48 -17.15 -5.00
CA ILE A 176 4.34 -15.68 -4.95
C ILE A 176 5.43 -15.02 -5.80
N SER A 177 6.69 -15.41 -5.61
CA SER A 177 7.85 -14.80 -6.28
C SER A 177 7.86 -15.02 -7.79
N ALA A 178 7.32 -16.15 -8.27
CA ALA A 178 7.18 -16.42 -9.70
C ALA A 178 6.37 -15.35 -10.45
N TYR A 179 5.37 -14.73 -9.78
CA TYR A 179 4.46 -13.77 -10.39
C TYR A 179 4.58 -12.34 -9.86
N ASN A 180 5.06 -12.17 -8.62
CA ASN A 180 5.02 -10.90 -7.90
C ASN A 180 6.39 -10.46 -7.36
N SER A 181 7.50 -11.12 -7.73
CA SER A 181 8.85 -10.79 -7.20
C SER A 181 9.23 -9.32 -7.37
N ILE A 182 8.84 -8.68 -8.47
CA ILE A 182 9.12 -7.27 -8.70
C ILE A 182 8.38 -6.37 -7.70
N TYR A 183 7.17 -6.74 -7.29
CA TYR A 183 6.34 -5.98 -6.35
C TYR A 183 6.51 -6.39 -4.88
N LEU A 184 7.12 -7.55 -4.61
CA LEU A 184 7.25 -8.08 -3.26
C LEU A 184 8.33 -7.34 -2.46
N TYR A 185 7.95 -6.80 -1.31
CA TYR A 185 8.83 -6.34 -0.24
C TYR A 185 8.96 -7.44 0.82
N THR A 186 10.19 -7.81 1.14
CA THR A 186 10.52 -9.08 1.83
C THR A 186 11.12 -8.87 3.23
N PRO A 187 11.06 -9.90 4.11
CA PRO A 187 11.80 -9.91 5.37
C PRO A 187 13.30 -9.67 5.19
N THR A 188 13.90 -10.21 4.14
CA THR A 188 15.34 -10.07 3.88
C THR A 188 15.72 -8.63 3.53
N GLU A 189 14.90 -7.96 2.70
CA GLU A 189 15.08 -6.54 2.40
C GLU A 189 14.94 -5.70 3.68
N LEU A 190 13.90 -5.93 4.48
CA LEU A 190 13.73 -5.22 5.75
C LEU A 190 14.93 -5.41 6.68
N LEU A 191 15.45 -6.63 6.82
CA LEU A 191 16.63 -6.89 7.66
C LEU A 191 17.87 -6.16 7.15
N ALA A 192 18.11 -6.14 5.84
CA ALA A 192 19.23 -5.41 5.24
C ALA A 192 19.11 -3.90 5.49
N GLU A 193 17.91 -3.35 5.35
CA GLU A 193 17.62 -1.93 5.57
C GLU A 193 17.76 -1.53 7.05
N ARG A 194 17.34 -2.41 7.96
CA ARG A 194 17.52 -2.25 9.41
C ARG A 194 18.96 -2.30 9.86
N ALA A 195 19.78 -3.12 9.20
CA ALA A 195 21.20 -3.27 9.49
C ALA A 195 22.03 -2.05 9.08
N GLN A 196 21.53 -1.19 8.18
CA GLN A 196 22.26 -0.02 7.73
C GLN A 196 21.32 1.12 7.28
N LEU A 197 20.83 1.91 8.25
CA LEU A 197 19.98 3.07 7.98
C LEU A 197 20.68 4.19 7.21
N ASN A 198 22.02 4.17 7.17
CA ASN A 198 22.80 5.15 6.40
C ASN A 198 22.80 4.83 4.89
N SER A 199 22.60 3.56 4.47
CA SER A 199 22.58 3.17 3.05
C SER A 199 21.19 3.22 2.44
N THR A 200 20.14 3.13 3.26
CA THR A 200 18.74 3.29 2.83
C THR A 200 18.38 4.73 2.44
N GLY A 201 19.30 5.67 2.63
CA GLY A 201 19.25 7.04 2.15
C GLY A 201 20.58 7.48 1.55
N ASP A 202 21.21 6.63 0.71
CA ASP A 202 22.47 7.04 0.08
C ASP A 202 22.26 8.33 -0.74
N SER A 203 23.00 9.32 -0.27
CA SER A 203 22.82 10.77 -0.39
C SER A 203 23.13 11.36 -1.77
N SER A 204 23.06 10.55 -2.82
CA SER A 204 23.40 10.98 -4.18
C SER A 204 22.34 10.66 -5.24
N SER A 205 21.27 9.93 -4.91
CA SER A 205 20.18 9.64 -5.87
C SER A 205 18.77 9.52 -5.27
N SER A 206 18.64 9.39 -3.95
CA SER A 206 17.34 9.42 -3.29
C SER A 206 17.04 10.84 -2.80
N SER A 207 16.02 11.46 -3.37
CA SER A 207 15.51 12.75 -2.91
C SER A 207 15.15 12.66 -1.42
N SER A 208 15.39 13.72 -0.65
CA SER A 208 15.07 13.82 0.79
C SER A 208 13.62 13.46 1.18
N TYR A 209 12.72 13.26 0.21
CA TYR A 209 11.32 12.87 0.37
C TYR A 209 11.11 11.47 0.96
N TYR A 210 12.03 10.52 0.77
CA TYR A 210 11.83 9.13 1.23
C TYR A 210 12.61 8.77 2.51
N GLN A 211 13.22 9.77 3.16
CA GLN A 211 13.98 9.54 4.38
C GLN A 211 13.04 9.08 5.51
N GLN A 212 13.44 8.01 6.20
CA GLN A 212 12.67 7.48 7.33
C GLN A 212 12.74 8.47 8.51
N ASP A 213 11.62 8.68 9.20
CA ASP A 213 11.61 9.48 10.42
C ASP A 213 12.00 8.61 11.62
N THR A 214 13.25 8.79 12.06
CA THR A 214 13.85 8.05 13.19
C THR A 214 13.19 8.34 14.54
N ALA A 215 12.26 9.30 14.62
CA ALA A 215 11.51 9.57 15.85
C ALA A 215 10.52 8.45 16.23
N TYR A 216 10.20 7.52 15.31
CA TYR A 216 9.22 6.45 15.54
C TYR A 216 9.83 5.09 15.86
N PHE A 217 11.16 4.98 15.89
CA PHE A 217 11.85 3.72 16.13
C PHE A 217 13.19 3.94 16.82
N THR A 218 13.74 2.86 17.37
CA THR A 218 14.98 2.90 18.12
C THR A 218 16.17 2.88 17.15
N VAL A 219 17.05 3.88 17.24
CA VAL A 219 18.30 3.91 16.48
C VAL A 219 19.47 3.63 17.41
N THR A 220 20.26 2.62 17.07
CA THR A 220 21.54 2.33 17.72
C THR A 220 22.67 2.61 16.75
N VAL A 221 23.83 3.01 17.28
CA VAL A 221 25.03 3.26 16.48
C VAL A 221 26.03 2.16 16.81
N VAL A 222 26.38 1.35 15.82
CA VAL A 222 27.35 0.26 15.92
C VAL A 222 28.39 0.47 14.83
N ASN A 223 29.66 0.67 15.19
CA ASN A 223 30.76 0.90 14.24
C ASN A 223 30.46 2.03 13.23
N ASP A 224 29.98 3.19 13.71
CA ASP A 224 29.53 4.34 12.91
C ASP A 224 28.36 4.07 11.93
N GLN A 225 27.75 2.87 11.98
CA GLN A 225 26.54 2.54 11.25
C GLN A 225 25.32 2.70 12.15
N LYS A 226 24.31 3.43 11.65
CA LYS A 226 23.00 3.51 12.30
C LYS A 226 22.21 2.25 11.97
N THR A 227 21.76 1.55 13.00
CA THR A 227 20.94 0.34 12.87
C THR A 227 19.67 0.46 13.71
N THR A 228 18.69 -0.38 13.44
CA THR A 228 17.42 -0.42 14.21
C THR A 228 16.89 -1.84 14.29
N SER A 229 16.26 -2.18 15.42
CA SER A 229 15.60 -3.48 15.62
C SER A 229 14.11 -3.44 15.32
N ASP A 230 13.50 -2.26 15.35
CA ASP A 230 12.05 -2.03 15.31
C ASP A 230 11.62 -1.07 14.18
N GLY A 231 12.57 -0.39 13.53
CA GLY A 231 12.28 0.54 12.45
C GLY A 231 11.69 -0.10 11.21
N TRP A 232 10.79 0.64 10.56
CA TRP A 232 10.20 0.28 9.29
C TRP A 232 10.33 1.42 8.30
N PRO A 233 10.55 1.13 7.01
CA PRO A 233 10.47 2.16 6.00
C PRO A 233 9.06 2.74 5.91
N SER A 234 8.98 3.98 5.45
CA SER A 234 7.70 4.60 5.14
C SER A 234 7.06 3.92 3.94
N GLU A 235 5.73 3.95 3.88
CA GLU A 235 4.95 3.47 2.74
C GLU A 235 5.45 4.10 1.42
N GLY A 236 5.67 5.43 1.40
CA GLY A 236 6.23 6.10 0.23
C GLY A 236 7.62 5.63 -0.18
N TYR A 237 8.49 5.19 0.74
CA TYR A 237 9.77 4.60 0.38
C TYR A 237 9.59 3.23 -0.30
N ILE A 238 8.70 2.39 0.24
CA ILE A 238 8.41 1.06 -0.32
C ILE A 238 7.75 1.21 -1.70
N GLU A 239 6.71 2.03 -1.80
CA GLU A 239 5.91 2.22 -3.02
C GLU A 239 6.63 3.02 -4.08
N LEU A 240 7.14 4.20 -3.75
CA LEU A 240 7.67 5.14 -4.74
C LEU A 240 9.18 5.04 -4.87
N GLY A 241 9.88 4.77 -3.76
CA GLY A 241 11.34 4.62 -3.76
C GLY A 241 11.81 3.28 -4.33
N LYS A 242 11.09 2.19 -4.01
CA LYS A 242 11.46 0.82 -4.40
C LYS A 242 10.54 0.18 -5.44
N ALA A 243 9.41 0.82 -5.78
CA ALA A 243 8.37 0.23 -6.63
C ALA A 243 7.85 -1.12 -6.10
N LYS A 244 7.90 -1.32 -4.77
CA LYS A 244 7.36 -2.49 -4.09
C LYS A 244 5.99 -2.16 -3.54
N ARG A 245 5.07 -3.12 -3.62
CA ARG A 245 3.65 -2.89 -3.31
C ARG A 245 2.96 -4.10 -2.69
N LEU A 246 3.68 -5.19 -2.44
CA LEU A 246 3.14 -6.40 -1.83
C LEU A 246 3.99 -6.82 -0.63
N LEU A 247 3.35 -7.01 0.52
CA LEU A 247 3.92 -7.71 1.66
C LEU A 247 3.15 -9.01 1.87
N ALA A 248 3.86 -10.13 1.97
CA ALA A 248 3.26 -11.43 2.22
C ALA A 248 3.62 -11.92 3.61
N GLY A 249 2.65 -12.41 4.38
CA GLY A 249 2.88 -12.95 5.72
C GLY A 249 1.97 -14.12 6.04
N TYR A 250 2.34 -14.86 7.07
CA TYR A 250 1.49 -15.89 7.65
C TYR A 250 0.52 -15.29 8.68
N GLY A 251 -0.70 -15.79 8.68
CA GLY A 251 -1.68 -15.57 9.74
C GLY A 251 -1.73 -16.78 10.68
N THR A 252 -2.92 -17.36 10.86
CA THR A 252 -3.09 -18.57 11.67
C THR A 252 -2.60 -19.82 10.92
N VAL A 253 -1.89 -20.69 11.62
CA VAL A 253 -1.41 -21.97 11.08
C VAL A 253 -1.98 -23.10 11.91
N ASP A 254 -2.71 -24.01 11.28
CA ASP A 254 -3.25 -25.19 11.94
C ASP A 254 -2.13 -26.09 12.50
N PRO A 255 -2.33 -26.72 13.67
CA PRO A 255 -1.37 -27.67 14.25
C PRO A 255 -0.96 -28.80 13.30
N GLN A 256 -1.86 -29.22 12.41
CA GLN A 256 -1.63 -30.22 11.38
C GLN A 256 -0.60 -29.79 10.34
N MET A 257 -0.45 -28.48 10.10
CA MET A 257 0.45 -27.89 9.12
C MET A 257 1.86 -27.61 9.67
N THR A 258 2.15 -28.01 10.91
CA THR A 258 3.49 -27.88 11.54
C THR A 258 4.62 -28.54 10.76
N GLY A 259 4.32 -29.51 9.89
CA GLY A 259 5.31 -30.15 9.02
C GLY A 259 5.70 -29.33 7.78
N TYR A 260 4.97 -28.25 7.47
CA TYR A 260 5.28 -27.39 6.33
C TYR A 260 6.64 -26.71 6.50
N ASN A 261 7.36 -26.52 5.38
CA ASN A 261 8.71 -25.96 5.40
C ASN A 261 8.72 -24.41 5.47
N PHE A 262 8.40 -23.86 6.65
CA PHE A 262 8.40 -22.41 6.88
C PHE A 262 9.77 -21.75 6.70
N SER A 263 10.87 -22.46 6.98
CA SER A 263 12.22 -21.91 6.80
C SER A 263 12.57 -21.72 5.33
N GLY A 264 11.98 -22.52 4.43
CA GLY A 264 12.09 -22.32 2.98
C GLY A 264 11.48 -21.00 2.51
N ASP A 265 10.46 -20.48 3.20
CA ASP A 265 9.80 -19.21 2.84
C ASP A 265 10.31 -17.99 3.60
N ALA A 266 11.09 -18.19 4.67
CA ALA A 266 11.41 -17.15 5.64
C ALA A 266 12.12 -15.91 5.04
N ALA A 267 12.75 -16.07 3.88
CA ALA A 267 13.39 -14.96 3.16
C ALA A 267 12.38 -14.01 2.47
N TYR A 268 11.17 -14.48 2.18
CA TYR A 268 10.17 -13.81 1.35
C TYR A 268 8.82 -13.58 2.04
N VAL A 269 8.44 -14.45 2.98
CA VAL A 269 7.16 -14.41 3.68
C VAL A 269 7.41 -14.11 5.15
N PHE A 270 6.76 -13.05 5.65
CA PHE A 270 6.84 -12.65 7.05
C PHE A 270 6.24 -13.71 7.98
N PRO A 271 6.84 -13.95 9.16
CA PRO A 271 6.33 -14.95 10.09
C PRO A 271 4.97 -14.56 10.68
N PRO A 272 4.24 -15.53 11.27
CA PRO A 272 2.98 -15.26 11.95
C PRO A 272 3.08 -14.11 12.95
N GLY A 273 2.10 -13.19 12.90
CA GLY A 273 2.01 -12.07 13.83
C GLY A 273 2.99 -10.91 13.57
N TYR A 274 3.75 -10.94 12.48
CA TYR A 274 4.71 -9.85 12.17
C TYR A 274 4.06 -8.67 11.44
N LEU A 275 3.18 -8.97 10.47
CA LEU A 275 2.39 -7.97 9.72
C LEU A 275 0.99 -7.74 10.31
N GLN A 276 0.70 -8.38 11.44
CA GLN A 276 -0.57 -8.26 12.16
C GLN A 276 -0.28 -8.37 13.65
N ALA A 277 -0.39 -7.24 14.36
CA ALA A 277 -0.33 -7.24 15.81
C ALA A 277 -1.73 -6.93 16.34
N THR A 278 -2.35 -7.92 16.99
CA THR A 278 -3.66 -7.73 17.63
C THR A 278 -3.43 -7.41 19.11
N PRO A 279 -3.41 -6.12 19.50
CA PRO A 279 -3.34 -5.77 20.92
C PRO A 279 -4.55 -6.36 21.64
N GLN A 280 -4.35 -6.70 22.92
CA GLN A 280 -5.45 -7.09 23.79
C GLN A 280 -6.27 -5.84 24.14
N VAL A 281 -7.29 -5.56 23.32
CA VAL A 281 -8.22 -4.45 23.52
C VAL A 281 -9.43 -4.93 24.27
N THR A 282 -9.80 -4.23 25.35
CA THR A 282 -11.09 -4.45 26.02
C THR A 282 -12.04 -3.32 25.68
N THR A 283 -13.27 -3.67 25.35
CA THR A 283 -14.29 -2.70 24.92
C THR A 283 -15.55 -2.86 25.76
N LYS A 284 -16.26 -1.75 25.95
CA LYS A 284 -17.56 -1.72 26.62
C LYS A 284 -18.42 -0.61 26.01
N ALA A 285 -19.59 -0.96 25.48
CA ALA A 285 -20.57 -0.02 24.94
C ALA A 285 -19.95 1.02 23.97
N GLY A 286 -19.22 0.54 22.96
CA GLY A 286 -18.58 1.41 21.97
C GLY A 286 -17.34 2.18 22.46
N THR A 287 -16.79 1.88 23.64
CA THR A 287 -15.61 2.57 24.19
C THR A 287 -14.49 1.57 24.48
N VAL A 288 -13.24 1.95 24.23
CA VAL A 288 -12.06 1.17 24.63
C VAL A 288 -11.78 1.44 26.12
N THR A 289 -11.80 0.37 26.92
CA THR A 289 -11.54 0.42 28.37
C THR A 289 -10.14 -0.05 28.74
N GLY A 290 -9.43 -0.70 27.82
CA GLY A 290 -8.07 -1.19 28.03
C GLY A 290 -7.37 -1.54 26.73
N GLY A 291 -6.04 -1.50 26.73
CA GLY A 291 -5.20 -1.73 25.55
C GLY A 291 -4.96 -0.49 24.68
N CYS A 292 -5.44 0.69 25.10
CA CYS A 292 -5.21 1.97 24.42
C CYS A 292 -3.74 2.40 24.54
N PHE A 293 -3.10 2.78 23.42
CA PHE A 293 -1.73 3.33 23.47
C PHE A 293 -1.71 4.77 23.94
N PHE A 294 -2.79 5.51 23.72
CA PHE A 294 -2.92 6.86 24.27
C PHE A 294 -3.08 6.78 25.79
N GLN A 295 -2.12 7.34 26.50
CA GLN A 295 -2.14 7.46 27.95
C GLN A 295 -1.85 8.92 28.33
N PRO A 296 -2.82 9.64 28.92
CA PRO A 296 -2.60 11.03 29.34
C PRO A 296 -1.38 11.16 30.25
N GLY A 297 -0.48 12.09 29.93
CA GLY A 297 0.73 12.35 30.71
C GLY A 297 1.89 11.37 30.49
N VAL A 298 1.73 10.34 29.65
CA VAL A 298 2.79 9.40 29.28
C VAL A 298 3.18 9.65 27.82
N ASP A 299 4.34 10.24 27.58
CA ASP A 299 4.82 10.68 26.26
C ASP A 299 5.71 9.63 25.54
N HIS A 300 5.81 8.43 26.10
CA HIS A 300 6.55 7.30 25.53
C HIS A 300 5.66 6.06 25.45
N ILE A 301 5.60 5.45 24.28
CA ILE A 301 4.90 4.17 24.10
C ILE A 301 5.85 3.05 24.50
N SER A 302 5.57 2.42 25.65
CA SER A 302 6.42 1.37 26.22
C SER A 302 6.31 0.00 25.52
N ALA A 303 5.43 -0.13 24.51
CA ALA A 303 5.19 -1.40 23.83
C ALA A 303 6.26 -1.65 22.75
N ILE A 304 7.16 -2.60 23.01
CA ILE A 304 7.99 -3.24 22.00
C ILE A 304 7.03 -3.84 20.94
N ASN A 305 7.23 -3.52 19.65
CA ASN A 305 6.39 -3.98 18.53
C ASN A 305 4.95 -3.42 18.50
N SER A 306 4.76 -2.11 18.65
CA SER A 306 3.47 -1.43 18.47
C SER A 306 3.05 -1.29 16.99
N SER A 307 3.88 -1.72 16.05
CA SER A 307 3.59 -1.69 14.62
C SER A 307 2.52 -2.71 14.21
N TRP A 308 1.77 -2.44 13.14
CA TRP A 308 0.59 -3.23 12.70
C TRP A 308 -0.51 -3.41 13.75
N SER A 309 -0.68 -2.43 14.64
CA SER A 309 -1.74 -2.48 15.62
C SER A 309 -3.13 -2.40 14.97
N THR A 310 -3.79 -3.56 14.95
CA THR A 310 -5.10 -3.73 14.34
C THR A 310 -6.03 -4.51 15.26
N THR A 311 -7.32 -4.18 15.25
CA THR A 311 -8.33 -4.97 15.93
C THR A 311 -9.50 -5.22 14.99
N THR A 312 -10.12 -6.38 15.13
CA THR A 312 -11.22 -6.81 14.25
C THR A 312 -12.55 -6.48 14.90
N ILE A 313 -13.43 -5.82 14.15
CA ILE A 313 -14.84 -5.63 14.51
C ILE A 313 -15.63 -6.72 13.82
N ASP A 314 -16.29 -7.56 14.62
CA ASP A 314 -17.03 -8.73 14.17
C ASP A 314 -18.54 -8.60 14.44
N ALA A 315 -19.28 -9.65 14.07
CA ALA A 315 -20.72 -9.73 14.24
C ALA A 315 -21.19 -9.75 15.72
N THR A 316 -20.29 -9.90 16.69
CA THR A 316 -20.62 -9.85 18.12
C THR A 316 -20.75 -8.42 18.63
N THR A 317 -20.17 -7.46 17.91
CA THR A 317 -20.26 -6.03 18.25
C THR A 317 -21.64 -5.50 17.90
N GLN A 318 -22.31 -4.85 18.85
CA GLN A 318 -23.61 -4.23 18.58
C GLN A 318 -23.48 -3.14 17.52
N GLN A 319 -24.39 -3.13 16.54
CA GLN A 319 -24.34 -2.20 15.42
C GLN A 319 -24.33 -0.72 15.84
N SER A 320 -25.02 -0.38 16.93
CA SER A 320 -25.03 0.97 17.52
C SER A 320 -23.66 1.41 18.06
N ASP A 321 -22.83 0.45 18.43
CA ASP A 321 -21.56 0.66 19.12
C ASP A 321 -20.38 0.70 18.14
N ILE A 322 -20.56 0.26 16.90
CA ILE A 322 -19.47 0.15 15.91
C ILE A 322 -18.83 1.52 15.63
N LEU A 323 -19.63 2.53 15.26
CA LEU A 323 -19.08 3.86 14.95
C LEU A 323 -18.35 4.52 16.12
N PRO A 324 -18.92 4.61 17.34
CA PRO A 324 -18.18 5.16 18.48
C PRO A 324 -16.94 4.33 18.82
N LEU A 325 -16.99 3.00 18.66
CA LEU A 325 -15.84 2.13 18.88
C LEU A 325 -14.70 2.44 17.90
N VAL A 326 -15.00 2.60 16.61
CA VAL A 326 -14.00 2.94 15.59
C VAL A 326 -13.32 4.26 15.92
N VAL A 327 -14.08 5.31 16.24
CA VAL A 327 -13.51 6.61 16.65
C VAL A 327 -12.56 6.45 17.84
N ASN A 328 -12.96 5.63 18.82
CA ASN A 328 -12.20 5.42 20.05
C ASN A 328 -10.92 4.61 19.80
N LEU A 329 -10.99 3.54 19.00
CA LEU A 329 -9.85 2.74 18.56
C LEU A 329 -8.84 3.58 17.79
N THR A 330 -9.31 4.38 16.83
CA THR A 330 -8.47 5.28 16.05
C THR A 330 -7.75 6.29 16.96
N SER A 331 -8.47 6.89 17.92
CA SER A 331 -7.88 7.80 18.92
C SER A 331 -6.85 7.09 19.81
N CYS A 332 -7.06 5.79 20.07
CA CYS A 332 -6.13 4.95 20.81
C CYS A 332 -4.90 4.49 20.01
N GLY A 333 -4.78 4.87 18.73
CA GLY A 333 -3.68 4.44 17.86
C GLY A 333 -3.83 3.02 17.32
N ILE A 334 -5.06 2.50 17.26
CA ILE A 334 -5.38 1.15 16.80
C ILE A 334 -6.26 1.25 15.55
N SER A 335 -5.89 0.55 14.48
CA SER A 335 -6.69 0.51 13.26
C SER A 335 -7.79 -0.56 13.35
N ALA A 336 -9.03 -0.19 13.02
CA ALA A 336 -10.16 -1.12 13.06
C ALA A 336 -10.35 -1.83 11.71
N VAL A 337 -10.40 -3.15 11.71
CA VAL A 337 -10.69 -4.01 10.54
C VAL A 337 -12.11 -4.52 10.64
N LEU A 338 -12.93 -4.22 9.64
CA LEU A 338 -14.32 -4.67 9.60
C LEU A 338 -14.40 -6.11 9.05
N ASN A 339 -14.89 -7.04 9.87
CA ASN A 339 -15.12 -8.45 9.50
C ASN A 339 -16.59 -8.85 9.70
N THR A 340 -17.51 -7.93 9.42
CA THR A 340 -18.95 -8.18 9.44
C THR A 340 -19.63 -7.27 8.43
N THR A 341 -20.79 -7.70 7.93
CA THR A 341 -21.66 -6.83 7.13
C THR A 341 -22.36 -5.83 8.03
N LEU A 342 -22.41 -4.57 7.61
CA LEU A 342 -23.07 -3.51 8.38
C LEU A 342 -24.56 -3.50 8.03
N ASN A 343 -25.43 -3.46 9.04
CA ASN A 343 -26.89 -3.50 8.87
C ASN A 343 -27.39 -4.70 8.03
N ASN A 344 -26.67 -5.84 8.04
CA ASN A 344 -26.98 -7.04 7.24
C ASN A 344 -27.16 -6.77 5.74
N THR A 345 -26.59 -5.69 5.21
CA THR A 345 -26.72 -5.26 3.82
C THR A 345 -25.32 -5.11 3.24
N ASP A 346 -25.12 -5.54 1.99
CA ASP A 346 -23.84 -5.36 1.32
C ASP A 346 -23.65 -3.90 0.83
N THR A 347 -22.40 -3.57 0.49
CA THR A 347 -22.02 -2.23 0.00
C THR A 347 -22.67 -1.88 -1.35
N ALA A 348 -23.09 -2.86 -2.14
CA ALA A 348 -23.70 -2.62 -3.45
C ALA A 348 -25.17 -2.20 -3.31
N ALA A 349 -25.87 -2.74 -2.31
CA ALA A 349 -27.23 -2.39 -1.97
C ALA A 349 -27.32 -1.11 -1.13
N ASP A 350 -26.45 -0.93 -0.12
CA ASP A 350 -26.35 0.31 0.65
C ASP A 350 -24.92 0.55 1.15
N TYR A 351 -24.24 1.53 0.54
CA TYR A 351 -22.88 1.90 0.91
C TYR A 351 -22.82 2.86 2.12
N THR A 352 -23.94 3.46 2.53
CA THR A 352 -23.98 4.53 3.54
C THR A 352 -23.37 4.12 4.89
N PRO A 353 -23.65 2.92 5.45
CA PRO A 353 -23.05 2.49 6.71
C PRO A 353 -21.53 2.32 6.61
N TYR A 354 -21.05 1.86 5.47
CA TYR A 354 -19.62 1.65 5.20
C TYR A 354 -18.90 2.99 5.00
N GLN A 355 -19.56 3.96 4.37
CA GLN A 355 -19.06 5.32 4.29
C GLN A 355 -18.95 5.95 5.69
N ALA A 356 -19.97 5.78 6.55
CA ALA A 356 -19.92 6.25 7.93
C ALA A 356 -18.80 5.59 8.74
N TYR A 357 -18.57 4.28 8.53
CA TYR A 357 -17.44 3.56 9.12
C TYR A 357 -16.09 4.16 8.69
N ALA A 358 -15.92 4.43 7.38
CA ALA A 358 -14.70 5.03 6.85
C ALA A 358 -14.46 6.44 7.41
N TYR A 359 -15.51 7.26 7.53
CA TYR A 359 -15.39 8.59 8.16
C TYR A 359 -15.11 8.52 9.66
N ALA A 360 -15.68 7.54 10.38
CA ALA A 360 -15.36 7.31 11.78
C ALA A 360 -13.88 6.95 11.99
N ALA A 361 -13.29 6.19 11.07
CA ALA A 361 -11.87 5.81 11.09
C ALA A 361 -10.93 6.95 10.66
N ASN A 362 -11.44 7.98 9.99
CA ASN A 362 -10.68 9.20 9.72
C ASN A 362 -10.45 9.94 11.04
N TRP A 363 -9.22 10.38 11.30
CA TRP A 363 -8.81 11.05 12.53
C TRP A 363 -8.44 12.53 12.34
N ALA A 364 -8.17 12.95 11.11
CA ALA A 364 -7.59 14.25 10.82
C ALA A 364 -8.70 15.29 10.60
N TRP A 365 -9.27 15.34 9.40
CA TRP A 365 -10.24 16.36 9.01
C TRP A 365 -11.61 16.16 9.67
N SER A 366 -12.28 17.29 9.89
CA SER A 366 -13.69 17.34 10.29
C SER A 366 -14.61 17.01 9.11
N ASP A 367 -15.87 16.70 9.40
CA ASP A 367 -16.88 16.45 8.36
C ASP A 367 -17.00 17.67 7.42
N GLY A 368 -16.87 17.42 6.11
CA GLY A 368 -16.91 18.47 5.08
C GLY A 368 -15.60 19.28 4.91
N GLU A 369 -14.53 18.91 5.61
CA GLU A 369 -13.20 19.53 5.49
C GLU A 369 -12.22 18.62 4.74
N PRO A 370 -11.18 19.17 4.08
CA PRO A 370 -10.97 20.60 3.85
C PRO A 370 -12.00 21.16 2.87
N ARG A 371 -12.66 22.26 3.25
CA ARG A 371 -13.70 22.88 2.43
C ARG A 371 -13.10 23.61 1.22
N ASN A 372 -13.70 23.42 0.06
CA ASN A 372 -13.32 24.14 -1.15
C ASN A 372 -13.80 25.60 -1.07
N THR A 373 -12.88 26.55 -1.09
CA THR A 373 -13.20 28.00 -1.02
C THR A 373 -12.84 28.79 -2.27
N SER A 374 -12.42 28.11 -3.35
CA SER A 374 -12.06 28.76 -4.62
C SER A 374 -13.23 29.59 -5.21
N ALA A 375 -14.47 29.37 -4.76
CA ALA A 375 -15.66 30.09 -5.19
C ALA A 375 -16.06 31.31 -4.32
N THR A 376 -15.58 31.43 -3.08
CA THR A 376 -16.06 32.45 -2.12
C THR A 376 -15.06 33.57 -1.85
N GLY A 377 -13.86 33.53 -2.44
CA GLY A 377 -12.82 34.55 -2.27
C GLY A 377 -12.20 34.62 -0.86
N SER A 378 -12.59 33.70 0.03
CA SER A 378 -12.03 33.56 1.38
C SER A 378 -10.99 32.44 1.35
N MET A 379 -9.71 32.76 1.21
CA MET A 379 -8.64 31.75 1.15
C MET A 379 -8.42 31.10 2.52
N VAL A 380 -9.11 29.99 2.79
CA VAL A 380 -8.90 29.18 4.01
C VAL A 380 -7.83 28.12 3.77
N SER A 381 -6.59 28.59 3.64
CA SER A 381 -5.47 27.74 3.20
C SER A 381 -4.66 27.10 4.33
N CYS A 382 -5.05 27.31 5.59
CA CYS A 382 -4.27 26.84 6.76
C CYS A 382 -5.10 25.94 7.67
N ALA A 383 -4.51 24.84 8.12
CA ALA A 383 -5.18 23.86 8.97
C ALA A 383 -5.06 24.24 10.45
N ALA A 384 -6.17 24.15 11.17
CA ALA A 384 -6.19 24.28 12.62
C ALA A 384 -6.91 23.10 13.28
N LEU A 385 -6.39 22.63 14.41
CA LEU A 385 -7.03 21.65 15.28
C LEU A 385 -8.07 22.34 16.17
N ASN A 386 -9.30 21.84 16.14
CA ASN A 386 -10.37 22.33 17.01
C ASN A 386 -10.42 21.53 18.32
N ALA A 387 -10.32 22.22 19.46
CA ALA A 387 -10.35 21.60 20.79
C ALA A 387 -11.65 20.83 21.10
N THR A 388 -12.77 21.23 20.48
CA THR A 388 -14.09 20.64 20.74
C THR A 388 -14.24 19.34 19.98
N SER A 389 -14.07 19.36 18.66
CA SER A 389 -14.22 18.17 17.81
C SER A 389 -13.02 17.23 17.88
N GLY A 390 -11.83 17.74 18.21
CA GLY A 390 -10.58 17.00 18.10
C GLY A 390 -10.10 16.78 16.66
N ARG A 391 -10.73 17.47 15.71
CA ARG A 391 -10.50 17.32 14.26
C ARG A 391 -10.02 18.64 13.67
N TRP A 392 -9.45 18.54 12.48
CA TRP A 392 -8.85 19.65 11.75
C TRP A 392 -9.90 20.39 10.93
N GLN A 393 -9.68 21.68 10.74
CA GLN A 393 -10.55 22.58 9.97
C GLN A 393 -9.69 23.53 9.16
N ALA A 394 -10.11 23.83 7.93
CA ALA A 394 -9.44 24.80 7.09
C ALA A 394 -9.88 26.22 7.49
N THR A 395 -8.91 27.09 7.74
CA THR A 395 -9.10 28.43 8.30
C THR A 395 -8.22 29.46 7.58
N ASP A 396 -8.62 30.73 7.70
CA ASP A 396 -7.90 31.85 7.10
C ASP A 396 -6.56 32.04 7.83
N CYS A 397 -5.46 31.93 7.09
CA CYS A 397 -4.09 32.02 7.59
C CYS A 397 -3.76 33.36 8.29
N ALA A 398 -4.55 34.41 8.02
CA ALA A 398 -4.43 35.70 8.66
C ALA A 398 -5.07 35.75 10.06
N GLN A 399 -5.79 34.72 10.48
CA GLN A 399 -6.29 34.62 11.86
C GLN A 399 -5.13 34.41 12.85
N THR A 400 -5.39 34.78 14.09
CA THR A 400 -4.42 34.71 15.18
C THR A 400 -4.82 33.57 16.10
N HIS A 401 -4.03 32.49 16.10
CA HIS A 401 -4.22 31.33 16.96
C HIS A 401 -2.88 30.93 17.59
N TYR A 402 -2.90 30.11 18.64
CA TYR A 402 -1.69 29.43 19.11
C TYR A 402 -1.22 28.39 18.10
N GLY A 403 0.06 28.01 18.16
CA GLY A 403 0.69 27.00 17.31
C GLY A 403 1.01 25.70 18.04
N ALA A 404 0.88 24.57 17.34
CA ALA A 404 1.29 23.25 17.81
C ALA A 404 2.80 23.04 17.63
N CYS A 405 3.53 22.91 18.73
CA CYS A 405 4.98 22.74 18.74
C CYS A 405 5.36 21.32 19.17
N ARG A 406 6.00 20.54 18.29
CA ARG A 406 6.50 19.19 18.61
C ARG A 406 7.85 19.31 19.31
N VAL A 407 8.03 18.55 20.40
CA VAL A 407 9.28 18.57 21.17
C VAL A 407 10.30 17.65 20.51
N GLY A 408 11.44 18.19 20.08
CA GLY A 408 12.57 17.46 19.51
C GLY A 408 12.17 16.27 18.62
N HIS A 409 12.72 15.08 18.93
CA HIS A 409 12.42 13.82 18.25
C HIS A 409 11.40 12.94 19.00
N THR A 410 10.52 13.53 19.81
CA THR A 410 9.49 12.79 20.57
C THR A 410 8.11 12.99 19.94
N PRO A 411 7.57 12.01 19.19
CA PRO A 411 6.32 12.19 18.43
C PRO A 411 5.09 12.47 19.29
N TYR A 412 5.04 11.92 20.49
CA TYR A 412 3.87 12.01 21.38
C TYR A 412 3.96 13.16 22.38
N LYS A 413 5.00 13.99 22.30
CA LYS A 413 5.22 15.12 23.20
C LYS A 413 5.04 16.44 22.46
N TRP A 414 4.05 17.20 22.92
CA TRP A 414 3.65 18.47 22.32
C TRP A 414 3.69 19.59 23.34
N GLN A 415 3.96 20.80 22.86
CA GLN A 415 3.83 22.06 23.57
C GLN A 415 3.04 23.04 22.70
N ILE A 416 2.49 24.06 23.34
CA ILE A 416 1.76 25.14 22.69
C ILE A 416 2.68 26.35 22.60
N SER A 417 2.60 27.12 21.52
CA SER A 417 3.37 28.37 21.37
C SER A 417 3.12 29.31 22.55
N SER A 418 4.11 30.13 22.88
CA SER A 418 4.02 31.06 24.03
C SER A 418 3.04 32.20 23.80
N GLN A 419 2.81 32.54 22.53
CA GLN A 419 1.93 33.59 22.06
C GLN A 419 1.13 33.12 20.85
N GLN A 420 -0.04 33.73 20.66
CA GLN A 420 -0.80 33.57 19.44
C GLN A 420 -0.13 34.34 18.29
N GLY A 421 -0.34 33.89 17.07
CA GLY A 421 0.16 34.58 15.88
C GLY A 421 -0.55 34.16 14.61
N HIS A 422 -0.23 34.87 13.53
CA HIS A 422 -0.56 34.44 12.17
C HIS A 422 0.19 33.15 11.82
N TYR A 423 -0.40 32.35 10.94
CA TYR A 423 0.16 31.07 10.54
C TYR A 423 1.64 31.15 10.12
N THR A 424 2.01 32.19 9.36
CA THR A 424 3.37 32.40 8.82
C THR A 424 4.42 32.75 9.88
N ASN A 425 4.01 33.20 11.07
CA ASN A 425 4.94 33.71 12.09
C ASN A 425 5.10 32.76 13.27
N LEU A 426 4.45 31.58 13.23
CA LEU A 426 4.41 30.67 14.36
C LEU A 426 5.67 29.84 14.58
N ASP A 427 6.53 29.71 13.57
CA ASP A 427 7.81 29.04 13.72
C ASP A 427 8.64 29.68 14.86
N ASP A 428 8.62 31.01 14.97
CA ASP A 428 9.32 31.77 16.01
C ASP A 428 8.58 31.77 17.36
N GLY A 429 7.32 31.36 17.40
CA GLY A 429 6.49 31.31 18.60
C GLY A 429 6.69 30.04 19.44
N CYS A 430 7.39 29.04 18.91
CA CYS A 430 7.59 27.77 19.57
C CYS A 430 8.66 27.85 20.69
N PRO A 431 8.42 27.24 21.87
CA PRO A 431 9.40 27.20 22.95
C PRO A 431 10.73 26.54 22.56
N TYR A 432 11.76 26.74 23.40
CA TYR A 432 13.08 26.15 23.19
C TYR A 432 13.01 24.62 22.99
N ASN A 433 13.77 24.11 22.02
CA ASN A 433 13.81 22.68 21.64
C ASN A 433 12.48 22.12 21.11
N THR A 434 11.63 22.99 20.56
CA THR A 434 10.39 22.58 19.88
C THR A 434 10.28 23.24 18.51
N THR A 435 9.50 22.64 17.62
CA THR A 435 9.30 23.14 16.26
C THR A 435 7.82 23.11 15.90
N PHE A 436 7.36 24.12 15.15
CA PHE A 436 5.97 24.18 14.68
C PHE A 436 5.70 23.00 13.74
N ALA A 437 4.71 22.18 14.06
CA ALA A 437 4.52 20.88 13.44
C ALA A 437 3.04 20.51 13.29
N VAL A 438 2.80 19.36 12.65
CA VAL A 438 1.48 18.75 12.44
C VAL A 438 1.54 17.29 12.90
N PRO A 439 0.51 16.77 13.61
CA PRO A 439 0.48 15.37 13.99
C PRO A 439 0.38 14.48 12.75
N ARG A 440 1.12 13.38 12.74
CA ARG A 440 1.23 12.49 11.56
C ARG A 440 0.41 11.21 11.68
N THR A 441 -0.06 10.92 12.88
CA THR A 441 -0.86 9.75 13.20
C THR A 441 -2.04 10.15 14.07
N ALA A 442 -3.09 9.32 14.10
CA ALA A 442 -4.23 9.51 15.00
C ALA A 442 -3.82 9.59 16.47
N LEU A 443 -2.79 8.83 16.85
CA LEU A 443 -2.26 8.83 18.21
C LEU A 443 -1.58 10.15 18.56
N GLU A 444 -0.74 10.69 17.67
CA GLU A 444 -0.16 12.02 17.86
C GLU A 444 -1.23 13.11 17.95
N ASN A 445 -2.29 13.03 17.14
CA ASN A 445 -3.41 13.97 17.21
C ASN A 445 -4.09 13.92 18.57
N SER A 446 -4.24 12.72 19.16
CA SER A 446 -4.83 12.54 20.48
C SER A 446 -3.96 13.14 21.60
N TYR A 447 -2.63 12.96 21.52
CA TYR A 447 -1.69 13.62 22.42
C TYR A 447 -1.72 15.14 22.29
N LEU A 448 -1.68 15.66 21.06
CA LEU A 448 -1.77 17.11 20.81
C LEU A 448 -3.08 17.69 21.33
N LEU A 449 -4.21 17.02 21.07
CA LEU A 449 -5.53 17.44 21.54
C LEU A 449 -5.61 17.48 23.06
N ALA A 450 -5.04 16.49 23.75
CA ALA A 450 -4.98 16.47 25.21
C ALA A 450 -4.16 17.65 25.73
N THR A 451 -2.96 17.87 25.19
CA THR A 451 -2.11 19.02 25.52
C THR A 451 -2.82 20.35 25.30
N TRP A 452 -3.51 20.50 24.17
CA TRP A 452 -4.24 21.72 23.84
C TRP A 452 -5.39 21.98 24.81
N ARG A 453 -6.19 20.95 25.11
CA ARG A 453 -7.29 21.03 26.08
C ARG A 453 -6.80 21.37 27.48
N ASP A 454 -5.67 20.83 27.90
CA ASP A 454 -5.10 21.13 29.21
C ASP A 454 -4.50 22.54 29.28
N TYR A 455 -3.82 22.99 28.23
CA TYR A 455 -3.34 24.37 28.13
C TYR A 455 -4.50 25.38 28.26
N ARG A 456 -5.61 25.16 27.55
CA ARG A 456 -6.80 26.02 27.59
C ARG A 456 -7.47 26.10 28.97
N LYS A 457 -7.34 25.07 29.81
CA LYS A 457 -7.86 25.11 31.19
C LYS A 457 -7.04 26.04 32.08
N ILE A 458 -5.74 26.15 31.81
CA ILE A 458 -4.78 26.93 32.60
C ILE A 458 -4.80 28.39 32.16
N THR A 459 -4.86 28.65 30.85
CA THR A 459 -4.95 29.99 30.27
C THR A 459 -6.40 30.48 30.36
N TYR A 460 -6.78 31.01 31.53
CA TYR A 460 -8.10 31.56 31.82
C TYR A 460 -8.57 32.52 30.71
N GLY A 461 -9.58 32.12 29.94
CA GLY A 461 -10.40 33.07 29.17
C GLY A 461 -10.20 33.15 27.66
N GLU A 462 -9.54 32.19 27.02
CA GLU A 462 -9.51 32.19 25.55
C GLU A 462 -10.72 31.46 24.93
N SER A 463 -11.56 32.26 24.26
CA SER A 463 -12.68 31.80 23.45
C SER A 463 -12.25 31.00 22.24
N ASP A 464 -10.98 31.06 21.85
CA ASP A 464 -10.47 30.44 20.65
C ASP A 464 -10.32 28.92 20.85
N PRO A 465 -11.10 28.09 20.14
CA PRO A 465 -10.95 26.64 20.20
C PRO A 465 -9.84 26.14 19.25
N MET A 466 -9.28 27.00 18.40
CA MET A 466 -8.40 26.61 17.30
C MET A 466 -6.93 26.63 17.71
N LEU A 467 -6.17 25.68 17.17
CA LEU A 467 -4.73 25.58 17.30
C LEU A 467 -4.13 25.37 15.92
N TRP A 468 -3.26 26.26 15.47
CA TRP A 468 -2.56 26.13 14.19
C TRP A 468 -1.75 24.84 14.14
N LEU A 469 -1.84 24.15 12.99
CA LEU A 469 -1.03 22.99 12.64
C LEU A 469 -0.16 23.36 11.45
N ASN A 470 1.09 22.90 11.39
CA ASN A 470 1.98 23.21 10.26
C ASN A 470 1.61 22.43 8.97
N PHE A 471 0.41 22.70 8.44
CA PHE A 471 -0.22 22.06 7.30
C PHE A 471 -1.11 23.06 6.55
N ASN A 472 -0.87 23.24 5.25
CA ASN A 472 -1.48 24.30 4.45
C ASN A 472 -1.49 23.95 2.95
N ASP A 473 -2.27 24.65 2.14
CA ASP A 473 -2.25 24.56 0.67
C ASP A 473 -1.83 25.87 -0.03
N LEU A 474 -1.07 26.72 0.67
CA LEU A 474 -0.67 28.05 0.20
C LEU A 474 0.13 28.04 -1.11
N SER A 475 0.91 26.99 -1.33
CA SER A 475 1.77 26.85 -2.53
C SER A 475 0.98 26.45 -3.77
N THR A 476 -0.07 25.66 -3.62
CA THR A 476 -0.88 25.12 -4.72
C THR A 476 -2.26 24.78 -4.18
N ASP A 477 -3.29 25.41 -4.77
CA ASP A 477 -4.69 25.20 -4.39
C ASP A 477 -5.05 23.71 -4.35
N ALA A 478 -5.72 23.28 -3.29
CA ALA A 478 -6.10 21.90 -2.99
C ALA A 478 -4.92 20.90 -2.82
N CYS A 479 -3.67 21.37 -2.74
CA CYS A 479 -2.51 20.53 -2.43
C CYS A 479 -1.97 20.84 -1.03
N TRP A 480 -2.50 20.12 -0.04
CA TRP A 480 -2.12 20.29 1.35
C TRP A 480 -0.75 19.68 1.65
N VAL A 481 0.17 20.50 2.15
CA VAL A 481 1.56 20.17 2.41
C VAL A 481 1.97 20.53 3.83
N ARG A 482 2.93 19.77 4.36
CA ARG A 482 3.59 20.10 5.62
C ARG A 482 4.59 21.22 5.42
N GLY A 483 4.64 22.14 6.37
CA GLY A 483 5.60 23.25 6.33
C GLY A 483 5.01 24.44 5.59
N GLN A 484 5.30 25.65 6.08
CA GLN A 484 4.88 26.90 5.45
C GLN A 484 5.40 27.05 4.01
N ASN A 485 6.57 26.46 3.71
CA ASN A 485 7.21 26.47 2.39
C ASN A 485 7.17 25.09 1.70
N GLY A 486 6.18 24.26 2.03
CA GLY A 486 6.02 22.94 1.43
C GLY A 486 5.78 23.02 -0.09
N SER A 487 6.38 22.11 -0.84
CA SER A 487 6.10 21.95 -2.28
C SER A 487 5.12 20.80 -2.50
N CYS A 488 4.18 20.98 -3.43
CA CYS A 488 3.20 19.95 -3.73
C CYS A 488 3.89 18.71 -4.34
N PRO A 489 3.82 17.52 -3.71
CA PRO A 489 4.51 16.33 -4.19
C PRO A 489 3.91 15.76 -5.47
N TYR A 490 2.65 16.11 -5.78
CA TYR A 490 1.93 15.64 -6.97
C TYR A 490 2.21 16.48 -8.21
N LEU A 491 2.87 17.62 -8.06
CA LEU A 491 3.26 18.45 -9.19
C LEU A 491 4.71 18.16 -9.56
N PRO A 492 5.01 17.92 -10.85
CA PRO A 492 6.37 17.73 -11.29
C PRO A 492 7.19 18.97 -10.93
N THR A 493 8.34 18.75 -10.30
CA THR A 493 9.29 19.84 -10.11
C THR A 493 9.73 20.33 -11.49
N LYS A 494 10.00 21.63 -11.65
CA LYS A 494 10.37 22.21 -12.96
C LYS A 494 11.55 21.50 -13.64
N SER A 495 12.37 20.76 -12.90
CA SER A 495 13.45 19.91 -13.39
C SER A 495 12.99 18.61 -14.09
N ASP A 496 11.92 17.97 -13.61
CA ASP A 496 11.47 16.67 -14.14
C ASP A 496 10.77 16.81 -15.50
N ALA A 497 10.06 17.92 -15.70
CA ALA A 497 9.42 18.24 -16.97
C ALA A 497 10.44 18.40 -18.12
N GLN A 498 11.65 18.87 -17.84
CA GLN A 498 12.68 19.07 -18.85
C GLN A 498 13.43 17.78 -19.22
N GLY A 499 13.61 16.84 -18.28
CA GLY A 499 14.31 15.58 -18.53
C GLY A 499 13.54 14.62 -19.45
N GLY A 500 12.23 14.46 -19.23
CA GLY A 500 11.38 13.55 -20.01
C GLY A 500 11.12 14.02 -21.45
N GLN A 501 10.98 15.33 -21.66
CA GLN A 501 10.74 15.90 -23.00
C GLN A 501 11.94 15.77 -23.95
N ILE A 502 13.17 15.68 -23.43
CA ILE A 502 14.40 15.63 -24.25
C ILE A 502 14.81 14.18 -24.57
N LEU A 503 14.53 13.22 -23.69
CA LEU A 503 15.02 11.85 -23.83
C LEU A 503 14.31 11.06 -24.96
N VAL A 504 12.98 11.15 -25.04
CA VAL A 504 12.18 10.35 -26.00
C VAL A 504 12.47 10.70 -27.47
N PRO A 505 12.52 11.99 -27.88
CA PRO A 505 12.84 12.33 -29.27
C PRO A 505 14.28 11.95 -29.65
N THR A 506 15.21 12.05 -28.71
CA THR A 506 16.64 11.77 -28.96
C THR A 506 16.88 10.28 -29.19
N VAL A 507 16.27 9.40 -28.39
CA VAL A 507 16.38 7.94 -28.57
C VAL A 507 15.73 7.51 -29.89
N ALA A 508 14.56 8.07 -30.22
CA ALA A 508 13.91 7.80 -31.51
C ALA A 508 14.78 8.22 -32.70
N ALA A 509 15.41 9.41 -32.62
CA ALA A 509 16.31 9.89 -33.66
C ALA A 509 17.54 8.97 -33.83
N ILE A 510 18.14 8.49 -32.74
CA ILE A 510 19.28 7.56 -32.78
C ILE A 510 18.86 6.24 -33.45
N ILE A 511 17.71 5.67 -33.08
CA ILE A 511 17.21 4.42 -33.69
C ILE A 511 17.01 4.59 -35.20
N VAL A 512 16.36 5.68 -35.62
CA VAL A 512 16.16 5.97 -37.05
C VAL A 512 17.50 6.14 -37.77
N PHE A 513 18.47 6.80 -37.16
CA PHE A 513 19.80 7.00 -37.74
C PHE A 513 20.57 5.68 -37.90
N VAL A 514 20.50 4.79 -36.90
CA VAL A 514 21.11 3.47 -36.95
C VAL A 514 20.46 2.60 -38.03
N LEU A 515 19.12 2.60 -38.12
CA LEU A 515 18.39 1.87 -39.15
C LEU A 515 18.70 2.41 -40.56
N ALA A 516 18.83 3.73 -40.72
CA ALA A 516 19.23 4.37 -41.97
C ALA A 516 20.67 3.98 -42.36
N ALA A 517 21.62 4.01 -41.41
CA ALA A 517 22.99 3.58 -41.65
C ALA A 517 23.05 2.10 -42.06
N LEU A 518 22.35 1.22 -41.35
CA LEU A 518 22.28 -0.21 -41.68
C LEU A 518 21.68 -0.46 -43.07
N THR A 519 20.61 0.24 -43.43
CA THR A 519 20.01 0.12 -44.78
C THR A 519 20.95 0.61 -45.88
N ILE A 520 21.74 1.65 -45.64
CA ILE A 520 22.78 2.11 -46.57
C ILE A 520 23.89 1.06 -46.69
N PHE A 521 24.39 0.51 -45.59
CA PHE A 521 25.43 -0.52 -45.61
C PHE A 521 24.98 -1.80 -46.34
N VAL A 522 23.73 -2.24 -46.14
CA VAL A 522 23.15 -3.38 -46.85
C VAL A 522 23.04 -3.12 -48.35
N LYS A 523 22.57 -1.93 -48.77
CA LYS A 523 22.53 -1.56 -50.20
C LYS A 523 23.91 -1.48 -50.82
N CYS A 524 24.88 -0.91 -50.13
CA CYS A 524 26.27 -0.84 -50.59
C CYS A 524 26.88 -2.25 -50.73
N ALA A 525 26.61 -3.17 -49.80
CA ALA A 525 27.06 -4.55 -49.87
C ALA A 525 26.39 -5.33 -51.01
N ALA A 526 25.08 -5.21 -51.18
CA ALA A 526 24.32 -5.85 -52.26
C ALA A 526 24.76 -5.36 -53.65
N ASN A 527 24.97 -4.04 -53.80
CA ASN A 527 25.47 -3.47 -55.06
C ASN A 527 26.90 -3.98 -55.37
N ARG A 528 27.77 -4.10 -54.36
CA ARG A 528 29.13 -4.66 -54.52
C ARG A 528 29.13 -6.16 -54.89
N GLN A 529 28.16 -6.95 -54.42
CA GLN A 529 28.00 -8.35 -54.84
C GLN A 529 27.46 -8.45 -56.28
N SER A 530 26.49 -7.63 -56.66
CA SER A 530 25.91 -7.65 -58.00
C SER A 530 26.91 -7.21 -59.09
N SER A 531 27.77 -6.21 -58.79
CA SER A 531 28.81 -5.77 -59.72
C SER A 531 29.92 -6.80 -59.90
N ARG A 532 30.26 -7.55 -58.84
CA ARG A 532 31.17 -8.71 -58.93
C ARG A 532 30.58 -9.88 -59.72
N SER A 533 29.26 -10.10 -59.64
CA SER A 533 28.58 -11.17 -60.42
C SER A 533 28.46 -10.83 -61.91
N LYS A 534 28.15 -9.57 -62.27
CA LYS A 534 28.09 -9.13 -63.68
C LYS A 534 29.44 -9.16 -64.38
N ARG A 535 30.56 -8.87 -63.69
CA ARG A 535 31.91 -8.98 -64.28
C ARG A 535 32.34 -10.41 -64.64
N ARG A 536 31.64 -11.45 -64.17
CA ARG A 536 31.91 -12.86 -64.51
C ARG A 536 31.05 -13.40 -65.67
N ARG A 537 30.13 -12.61 -66.24
CA ARG A 537 29.18 -13.06 -67.29
C ARG A 537 29.26 -12.26 -68.60
N VAL A 538 30.40 -11.63 -68.92
CA VAL A 538 30.57 -10.81 -70.14
C VAL A 538 31.32 -11.52 -71.28
N ASP A 539 31.74 -12.78 -71.09
CA ASP A 539 32.20 -13.64 -72.19
C ASP A 539 31.21 -14.79 -72.37
N ASP A 540 30.15 -14.57 -73.17
CA ASP A 540 29.69 -15.53 -74.19
C ASP A 540 28.43 -15.03 -74.93
N ARG A 541 28.69 -14.54 -76.15
CA ARG A 541 28.11 -14.98 -77.43
C ARG A 541 26.64 -14.69 -77.79
N TRP A 542 26.52 -13.99 -78.93
CA TRP A 542 25.36 -13.72 -79.79
C TRP A 542 24.68 -14.97 -80.41
N ASP A 543 23.37 -14.89 -80.67
CA ASP A 543 22.66 -15.00 -81.99
C ASP A 543 21.13 -15.23 -81.75
N TYR A 544 20.23 -14.34 -82.21
CA TYR A 544 19.47 -14.32 -83.50
C TYR A 544 18.50 -15.52 -83.64
N GLU A 545 17.23 -15.48 -84.09
CA GLU A 545 16.39 -14.70 -85.02
C GLU A 545 14.92 -15.19 -84.72
N GLY A 546 13.78 -14.58 -85.02
CA GLY A 546 13.34 -13.90 -86.23
C GLY A 546 11.81 -13.69 -86.24
N VAL A 547 11.41 -12.84 -87.19
CA VAL A 547 10.08 -12.32 -87.64
C VAL A 547 9.08 -13.43 -88.04
N PRO A 548 7.74 -13.19 -88.22
CA PRO A 548 7.17 -12.20 -89.17
C PRO A 548 5.83 -11.51 -88.82
N SER A 549 5.69 -10.23 -89.16
CA SER A 549 4.80 -9.64 -90.20
C SER A 549 4.80 -8.12 -90.10
#